data_AF-A0A9X6TN25-F1
#
_entry.id   AF-A0A9X6TN25-F1
#
_cell.length_a   1.000
_cell.length_b   1.000
_cell.length_c   1.000
_cell.angle_alpha   90.00
_cell.angle_beta   90.00
_cell.angle_gamma   90.00
#
_symmetry.space_group_name_H-M   'P 1'
#
loop_
_entity.id
_entity.type
_entity.pdbx_description
1 polymer ?
#
loop_
_entity_poly.entity_id
_entity_poly.type
_entity_poly.pdbx_seq_one_letter_code
_entity_poly.pdbx_strand_id
1 'polypeptide(L)' 'MSICRCDLSNLVRTQNTIHLDHIIPLDVYGSNDASNFQLLCERCNTSKGARFTTTSLVSTPVWNL' A
#
# COMPACT_ATOMS: atom_id res chain seq x y z
N MET A 1 -0.48 -7.10 -2.02
CA MET A 1 -1.70 -6.72 -2.77
C MET A 1 -2.34 -5.53 -2.10
N SER A 2 -2.35 -4.39 -2.78
CA SER A 2 -2.71 -3.10 -2.18
C SER A 2 -4.18 -3.06 -1.79
N ILE A 3 -4.47 -2.54 -0.59
CA ILE A 3 -5.85 -2.19 -0.17
C ILE A 3 -6.33 -0.88 -0.79
N CYS A 4 -5.45 -0.12 -1.43
CA CYS A 4 -5.81 1.13 -2.07
C CYS A 4 -6.51 0.85 -3.41
N ARG A 5 -7.74 1.36 -3.55
CA ARG A 5 -8.52 1.30 -4.80
C ARG A 5 -8.55 2.64 -5.54
N CYS A 6 -7.61 3.54 -5.22
CA CYS A 6 -7.46 4.80 -5.93
C CYS A 6 -6.51 4.62 -7.11
N ASP A 7 -6.66 5.48 -8.12
CA ASP A 7 -5.65 5.60 -9.17
C ASP A 7 -4.34 6.14 -8.57
N LEU A 8 -3.34 5.26 -8.43
CA LEU A 8 -2.00 5.63 -7.97
C LEU A 8 -1.06 5.97 -9.14
N SER A 9 -1.48 5.73 -10.38
CA SER A 9 -0.67 6.05 -11.56
C SER A 9 -0.62 7.57 -11.85
N ASN A 10 -1.49 8.35 -11.19
CA ASN A 10 -1.73 9.76 -11.47
C ASN A 10 -2.19 10.05 -12.91
N LEU A 11 -2.54 9.03 -13.70
CA LEU A 11 -3.00 9.19 -15.09
C LEU A 11 -4.42 9.78 -15.16
N VAL A 12 -5.27 9.40 -14.21
CA VAL A 12 -6.65 9.90 -14.11
C VAL A 12 -6.77 10.90 -12.96
N ARG A 13 -6.05 10.67 -11.86
CA ARG A 13 -6.05 11.55 -10.68
C ARG A 13 -4.65 12.04 -10.35
N THR A 14 -4.26 13.19 -10.87
CA THR A 14 -2.91 13.80 -10.74
C THR A 14 -2.53 14.27 -9.33
N GLN A 15 -3.48 14.30 -8.39
CA GLN A 15 -3.26 14.71 -7.01
C GLN A 15 -3.32 13.51 -6.06
N ASN A 16 -2.45 12.53 -6.27
CA ASN A 16 -2.29 11.41 -5.35
C ASN A 16 -0.84 11.32 -4.84
N THR A 17 -0.67 11.54 -3.53
CA THR A 17 0.57 11.23 -2.82
C THR A 17 0.66 9.72 -2.61
N ILE A 18 1.69 9.11 -3.17
CA ILE A 18 1.97 7.68 -3.07
C ILE A 18 2.83 7.43 -1.83
N HIS A 19 2.45 6.45 -1.03
CA HIS A 19 3.17 5.98 0.14
C HIS A 19 3.52 4.51 -0.04
N LEU A 20 4.77 4.16 0.26
CA LEU A 20 5.21 2.78 0.42
C LEU A 20 5.05 2.42 1.90
N ASP A 21 4.23 1.42 2.20
CA ASP A 21 3.92 1.02 3.57
C ASP A 21 4.05 -0.50 3.76
N HIS A 22 4.31 -0.94 4.98
CA HIS A 22 4.45 -2.36 5.28
C HIS A 22 3.07 -3.05 5.30
N ILE A 23 2.99 -4.22 4.67
CA ILE A 23 1.82 -5.11 4.73
C ILE A 23 1.66 -5.62 6.16
N ILE A 24 2.73 -6.19 6.72
CA ILE A 24 2.84 -6.56 8.13
C ILE A 24 3.71 -5.49 8.82
N PRO A 25 3.17 -4.73 9.79
CA PRO A 25 3.95 -3.73 10.51
C PRO A 25 5.10 -4.35 11.32
N LEU A 26 6.19 -3.59 11.51
CA LEU A 26 7.40 -4.07 12.20
C LEU A 26 7.16 -4.38 13.69
N ASP A 27 6.23 -3.68 14.34
CA ASP A 27 5.86 -3.90 15.74
C ASP A 27 5.17 -5.26 15.99
N VAL A 28 4.66 -5.89 14.92
CA VAL A 28 4.07 -7.24 14.93
C VAL A 28 4.89 -8.23 14.09
N TYR A 29 6.22 -8.08 14.11
CA TYR A 29 7.18 -8.97 13.43
C TYR A 29 7.13 -8.92 11.89
N GLY A 30 6.73 -7.79 11.32
CA GLY A 30 6.90 -7.51 9.90
C GLY A 30 8.36 -7.53 9.46
N SER A 31 8.58 -7.76 8.16
CA SER A 31 9.91 -7.77 7.55
C SER A 31 10.14 -6.49 6.72
N ASN A 32 11.41 -6.11 6.54
CA ASN A 32 11.80 -5.08 5.56
C ASN A 32 12.04 -5.67 4.16
N ASP A 33 11.66 -6.94 3.95
CA ASP A 33 11.71 -7.57 2.64
C ASP A 33 10.80 -6.84 1.63
N ALA A 34 11.25 -6.78 0.38
CA ALA A 34 10.50 -6.13 -0.71
C ALA A 34 9.07 -6.68 -0.85
N SER A 35 8.85 -7.95 -0.51
CA SER A 35 7.55 -8.62 -0.56
C SER A 35 6.57 -8.14 0.53
N ASN A 36 7.06 -7.49 1.58
CA ASN A 36 6.25 -6.96 2.67
C ASN A 36 5.85 -5.48 2.46
N PHE A 37 6.03 -4.92 1.27
CA PHE A 37 5.59 -3.55 0.96
C PHE A 37 4.32 -3.52 0.10
N GLN A 38 3.52 -2.48 0.30
CA GLN A 38 2.36 -2.14 -0.52
C GLN A 38 2.32 -0.64 -0.82
N LEU A 39 1.80 -0.28 -2.00
CA LEU A 39 1.58 1.11 -2.40
C LEU A 39 0.19 1.58 -1.93
N LEU A 40 0.13 2.70 -1.23
CA LEU A 40 -1.11 3.30 -0.73
C LEU A 40 -1.16 4.78 -1.08
N CYS A 41 -2.36 5.33 -1.25
CA CYS A 41 -2.53 6.78 -1.21
C CYS A 41 -2.45 7.28 0.23
N GLU A 42 -2.21 8.57 0.42
CA GLU A 42 -2.20 9.23 1.74
C GLU A 42 -3.40 8.83 2.62
N ARG A 43 -4.61 8.85 2.07
CA ARG A 43 -5.84 8.48 2.78
C ARG A 43 -5.85 7.02 3.22
N CYS A 44 -5.44 6.09 2.36
CA CYS A 44 -5.39 4.67 2.70
C CYS A 44 -4.29 4.38 3.72
N ASN A 45 -3.13 5.03 3.58
CA ASN A 45 -2.01 4.91 4.50
C ASN A 45 -2.38 5.39 5.91
N THR A 46 -2.92 6.61 6.01
CA THR A 46 -3.38 7.19 7.28
C THR A 46 -4.52 6.40 7.92
N SER A 47 -5.44 5.86 7.11
CA SER A 47 -6.53 5.01 7.60
C SER A 47 -6.06 3.65 8.10
N LYS A 48 -5.01 3.05 7.50
CA LYS A 48 -4.45 1.75 7.92
C LYS A 48 -3.66 1.90 9.22
N GLY A 49 -2.73 2.84 9.25
CA GLY A 49 -1.75 2.98 10.33
C GLY A 49 -1.00 1.67 10.64
N ALA A 50 -0.55 1.52 11.89
CA ALA A 50 0.09 0.30 12.37
C ALA A 50 -0.89 -0.78 12.87
N ARG A 51 -2.19 -0.69 12.54
CA ARG A 51 -3.25 -1.45 13.22
C ARG A 51 -3.72 -2.69 12.48
N PHE A 52 -3.54 -2.74 11.16
CA PHE A 52 -4.15 -3.76 10.33
C PHE A 52 -3.14 -4.37 9.36
N THR A 53 -3.15 -5.70 9.25
CA THR A 53 -2.41 -6.49 8.26
C THR A 53 -3.26 -6.86 7.05
N THR A 54 -4.42 -6.23 6.90
CA THR A 54 -5.37 -6.52 5.83
C THR A 54 -4.71 -6.28 4.47
N THR A 55 -4.71 -7.32 3.65
CA THR A 55 -4.33 -7.26 2.25
C THR A 55 -5.56 -7.46 1.38
N SER A 56 -5.57 -6.86 0.19
CA SER A 56 -6.58 -7.18 -0.81
C SER A 56 -6.27 -8.52 -1.47
N LEU A 57 -7.27 -9.25 -1.95
CA LEU A 57 -7.07 -10.42 -2.82
C LEU A 57 -6.78 -10.04 -4.29
N VAL A 58 -6.71 -8.73 -4.59
CA VAL A 58 -6.45 -8.19 -5.93
C VAL A 58 -4.97 -7.88 -6.13
N SER A 59 -4.29 -8.64 -7.01
CA SER A 59 -2.90 -8.39 -7.39
C SER A 59 -2.86 -7.28 -8.41
N THR A 60 -2.50 -6.09 -7.97
CA THR A 60 -1.83 -5.14 -8.85
C THR A 60 -0.33 -5.35 -8.68
N PRO A 61 0.37 -6.03 -9.61
CA PRO A 61 1.82 -6.11 -9.54
C PRO A 61 2.40 -4.70 -9.58
N VAL A 62 3.13 -4.33 -8.53
CA VAL A 62 3.77 -3.01 -8.38
C VAL A 62 4.85 -2.74 -9.44
N TRP A 63 5.30 -3.78 -10.13
CA TRP A 63 6.32 -3.73 -11.19
C TRP A 63 5.76 -3.43 -12.59
N ASN A 64 4.44 -3.27 -12.72
CA ASN A 64 3.77 -3.03 -14.00
C ASN A 64 3.09 -1.66 -14.02
N LEU A 65 3.72 -0.68 -13.36
CA LEU A 65 3.43 0.74 -13.49
C LEU A 65 4.33 1.34 -14.56
#